data_AF-A0A7C5VQR4-F1
#
_entry.id   AF-A0A7C5VQR4-F1
#
_cell.length_a   1.000
_cell.length_b   1.000
_cell.length_c   1.000
_cell.angle_alpha   90.00
_cell.angle_beta   90.00
_cell.angle_gamma   90.00
#
_symmetry.space_group_name_H-M   'P 1'
#
loop_
_entity.id
_entity.type
_entity.pdbx_description
1 polymer ?
#
loop_
_entity_poly.entity_id
_entity_poly.type
_entity_poly.pdbx_seq_one_letter_code
_entity_poly.pdbx_strand_id
1 'polypeptide(L)'
;MKEIVRYLNESCDEGAVILVEGVSDRKALLERGVKGKIITLHEFLRNFKTDIKGLKLITLLDLDREGENILRRIEEKYSTLLRLDNSARMRLRMTQRYKRGLRTIHQIFMPP
;
A
#
# COMPACT_ATOMS: atom_id res chain seq x y z
N MET A 1 -10.69 -10.74 1.17
CA MET A 1 -10.45 -9.43 1.82
C MET A 1 -9.90 -9.57 3.22
N LYS A 2 -10.55 -10.35 4.11
CA LYS A 2 -10.04 -10.64 5.47
C LYS A 2 -8.57 -11.11 5.48
N GLU A 3 -8.18 -11.98 4.56
CA GLU A 3 -6.79 -12.46 4.44
C GLU A 3 -5.78 -11.37 4.08
N ILE A 4 -6.17 -10.38 3.28
CA ILE A 4 -5.31 -9.25 2.91
C ILE A 4 -5.16 -8.32 4.12
N VAL A 5 -6.26 -8.03 4.83
CA VAL A 5 -6.20 -7.25 6.08
C VAL A 5 -5.32 -7.95 7.13
N ARG A 6 -5.46 -9.27 7.29
CA ARG A 6 -4.62 -10.06 8.18
C ARG A 6 -3.14 -9.94 7.80
N TYR A 7 -2.82 -10.15 6.53
CA TYR A 7 -1.45 -10.00 6.02
C TYR A 7 -0.85 -8.62 6.31
N LEU A 8 -1.62 -7.55 6.08
CA LEU A 8 -1.19 -6.18 6.33
C LEU A 8 -0.90 -5.96 7.82
N ASN A 9 -1.78 -6.45 8.70
CA ASN A 9 -1.59 -6.32 10.14
C ASN A 9 -0.38 -7.12 10.63
N GLU A 10 -0.25 -8.40 10.25
CA GLU A 10 0.90 -9.24 10.61
C GLU A 10 2.21 -8.60 10.16
N SER A 11 2.26 -8.08 8.92
CA SER A 11 3.46 -7.40 8.44
C SER A 11 3.76 -6.10 9.18
N CYS A 12 2.73 -5.35 9.59
CA CYS A 12 2.91 -4.15 10.39
C CYS A 12 3.36 -4.45 11.82
N ASP A 13 2.92 -5.55 12.42
CA ASP A 13 3.39 -6.02 13.72
C ASP A 13 4.89 -6.39 13.66
N GLU A 14 5.37 -6.84 12.49
CA GLU A 14 6.80 -7.04 12.18
C GLU A 14 7.56 -5.72 11.86
N GLY A 15 6.91 -4.57 11.99
CA GLY A 15 7.51 -3.24 11.76
C GLY A 15 7.39 -2.71 10.33
N ALA A 16 6.57 -3.32 9.46
CA ALA A 16 6.31 -2.76 8.14
C ALA A 16 5.44 -1.51 8.19
N VAL A 17 5.65 -0.62 7.21
CA VAL A 17 4.81 0.57 6.98
C VAL A 17 4.05 0.38 5.68
N ILE A 18 2.77 0.75 5.66
CA ILE A 18 1.93 0.68 4.45
C ILE A 18 1.94 2.05 3.77
N LEU A 19 2.29 2.08 2.49
CA LEU A 19 2.20 3.26 1.65
C LEU A 19 0.92 3.21 0.81
N VAL A 20 0.08 4.22 0.92
CA VAL A 20 -1.10 4.43 0.06
C VAL A 20 -0.97 5.72 -0.72
N GLU A 21 -1.79 5.90 -1.75
CA GLU A 21 -1.78 7.10 -2.58
C GLU A 21 -2.36 8.30 -1.83
N GLY A 22 -3.58 8.16 -1.30
CA GLY A 22 -4.31 9.26 -0.69
C GLY A 22 -4.86 9.00 0.72
N VAL A 23 -5.41 10.07 1.31
CA VAL A 23 -6.04 10.02 2.63
C VAL A 23 -7.29 9.13 2.64
N SER A 24 -8.04 9.09 1.53
CA SER A 24 -9.24 8.26 1.40
C SER A 24 -8.92 6.76 1.46
N ASP A 25 -7.82 6.33 0.85
CA ASP A 25 -7.37 4.93 0.92
C ASP A 25 -6.96 4.55 2.34
N ARG A 26 -6.23 5.44 3.02
CA ARG A 26 -5.88 5.27 4.43
C ARG A 26 -7.14 5.08 5.28
N LYS A 27 -8.14 5.94 5.12
CA LYS A 27 -9.41 5.82 5.85
C LYS A 27 -10.11 4.49 5.57
N ALA A 28 -10.22 4.10 4.30
CA ALA A 28 -10.83 2.83 3.91
C ALA A 28 -10.12 1.61 4.54
N LEU A 29 -8.80 1.61 4.60
CA LEU A 29 -8.04 0.52 5.23
C LEU A 29 -8.30 0.47 6.75
N LEU A 30 -8.29 1.62 7.42
CA LEU A 30 -8.58 1.71 8.86
C LEU A 30 -10.00 1.21 9.18
N GLU A 31 -11.00 1.66 8.41
CA GLU A 31 -12.39 1.22 8.55
C GLU A 31 -12.57 -0.29 8.31
N ARG A 32 -11.68 -0.90 7.51
CA ARG A 32 -11.67 -2.35 7.25
C ARG A 32 -10.79 -3.15 8.23
N GLY A 33 -10.26 -2.50 9.26
CA GLY A 33 -9.58 -3.15 10.38
C GLY A 33 -8.07 -3.31 10.21
N VAL A 34 -7.45 -2.55 9.30
CA VAL A 34 -5.99 -2.42 9.28
C VAL A 34 -5.57 -1.53 10.47
N LYS A 35 -4.64 -2.02 11.29
CA LYS A 35 -4.20 -1.37 12.53
C LYS A 35 -2.76 -0.81 12.45
N GLY A 36 -2.03 -1.16 11.39
CA GLY A 36 -0.64 -0.78 11.20
C GLY A 36 -0.43 0.69 10.84
N LYS A 37 0.84 1.10 10.77
CA LYS A 37 1.23 2.45 10.34
C LYS A 37 0.99 2.59 8.83
N ILE A 38 0.04 3.46 8.47
CA ILE A 38 -0.30 3.80 7.08
C ILE A 38 0.12 5.24 6.81
N ILE A 39 0.95 5.43 5.79
CA ILE A 39 1.37 6.74 5.29
C ILE A 39 0.89 6.94 3.86
N THR A 40 0.61 8.19 3.52
CA THR A 40 0.27 8.60 2.15
C THR A 40 1.54 8.87 1.33
N LEU A 41 1.42 8.85 0.02
CA LEU A 41 2.51 9.20 -0.91
C LEU A 41 3.07 10.60 -0.62
N HIS A 42 2.18 11.54 -0.29
CA HIS A 42 2.57 12.90 0.07
C HIS A 42 3.39 12.97 1.36
N GLU A 43 3.02 12.21 2.39
CA GLU A 43 3.78 12.11 3.64
C GLU A 43 5.13 11.41 3.41
N PHE A 44 5.14 10.35 2.61
CA PHE A 44 6.36 9.63 2.23
C PHE A 44 7.37 10.56 1.55
N LEU A 45 6.95 11.27 0.50
CA LEU A 45 7.84 12.15 -0.27
C LEU A 45 8.38 13.35 0.54
N ARG A 46 7.64 13.82 1.55
CA ARG A 46 8.09 14.94 2.40
C ARG A 46 9.00 14.51 3.54
N ASN A 47 8.71 13.37 4.17
CA ASN A 47 9.29 13.01 5.47
C ASN A 47 10.42 11.96 5.38
N PHE A 48 10.54 11.20 4.29
CA PHE A 48 11.55 10.16 4.17
C PHE A 48 12.89 10.74 3.70
N LYS A 49 13.63 11.38 4.62
CA LYS A 49 14.98 11.90 4.34
C LYS A 49 16.12 11.29 5.17
N THR A 50 15.85 10.71 6.35
CA THR A 50 16.97 10.43 7.28
C THR A 50 16.97 9.10 8.02
N ASP A 51 15.92 8.28 8.02
CA ASP A 51 15.96 7.02 8.79
C ASP A 51 15.09 5.89 8.20
N ILE A 52 15.41 5.51 6.97
CA ILE A 52 14.54 4.64 6.15
C ILE A 52 15.24 3.34 5.76
N LYS A 53 16.53 3.21 6.10
CA LYS A 53 17.36 2.09 5.65
C LYS A 53 16.88 0.78 6.29
N GLY A 54 16.55 -0.20 5.46
CA GLY A 54 16.08 -1.53 5.88
C GLY A 54 14.60 -1.60 6.25
N LEU A 55 13.87 -0.47 6.25
CA LEU A 55 12.44 -0.46 6.54
C LEU A 55 11.67 -1.26 5.48
N LYS A 56 10.78 -2.14 5.92
CA LYS A 56 9.83 -2.83 5.04
C LYS A 56 8.68 -1.88 4.69
N LEU A 57 8.54 -1.54 3.42
CA LEU A 57 7.48 -0.67 2.91
C LEU A 57 6.53 -1.50 2.04
N ILE A 58 5.32 -1.75 2.54
CA ILE A 58 4.26 -2.37 1.76
C ILE A 58 3.68 -1.30 0.84
N THR A 59 3.91 -1.42 -0.46
CA THR A 59 3.29 -0.51 -1.41
C THR A 59 1.88 -0.97 -1.69
N LEU A 60 0.91 -0.09 -1.46
CA LEU A 60 -0.51 -0.32 -1.68
C LEU A 60 -1.09 0.89 -2.40
N LEU A 61 -0.50 1.16 -3.57
CA LEU A 61 -0.97 2.16 -4.53
C LEU A 61 -2.06 1.58 -5.43
N ASP A 62 -2.79 2.46 -6.11
CA ASP A 62 -3.86 2.06 -7.02
C ASP A 62 -3.37 1.08 -8.10
N LEU A 63 -4.30 0.24 -8.57
CA LEU A 63 -4.05 -0.85 -9.51
C LEU A 63 -4.27 -0.42 -10.97
N ASP A 64 -4.06 0.85 -11.27
CA ASP A 64 -4.12 1.44 -12.60
C ASP A 64 -2.72 1.80 -13.14
N ARG A 65 -2.67 2.53 -14.25
CA ARG A 65 -1.40 2.93 -14.87
C ARG A 65 -0.62 3.95 -14.05
N GLU A 66 -1.31 4.83 -13.34
CA GLU A 66 -0.68 5.88 -12.54
C GLU A 66 -0.01 5.27 -11.31
N GLY A 67 -0.72 4.40 -10.59
CA GLY A 67 -0.17 3.66 -9.46
C GLY A 67 1.04 2.79 -9.83
N GLU A 68 1.04 2.16 -11.02
CA GLU A 68 2.21 1.42 -11.53
C GLU A 68 3.41 2.34 -11.83
N ASN A 69 3.17 3.50 -12.44
CA ASN A 69 4.24 4.46 -12.72
C ASN A 69 4.85 5.01 -11.42
N ILE A 70 4.03 5.29 -10.41
CA ILE A 70 4.50 5.74 -9.10
C ILE A 70 5.32 4.63 -8.42
N LEU A 71 4.84 3.39 -8.42
CA LEU A 71 5.57 2.26 -7.85
C LEU A 71 6.96 2.13 -8.50
N ARG A 72 7.03 2.15 -9.84
CA ARG A 72 8.31 2.06 -10.54
C ARG A 72 9.27 3.17 -10.11
N ARG A 73 8.80 4.41 -9.98
CA ARG A 73 9.63 5.54 -9.51
C ARG A 73 10.12 5.34 -8.07
N ILE A 74 9.32 4.73 -7.21
CA ILE A 74 9.71 4.40 -5.84
C ILE A 74 10.77 3.29 -5.85
N GLU A 75 10.58 2.25 -6.66
CA GLU A 75 11.55 1.16 -6.85
C GLU A 75 12.89 1.68 -7.36
N GLU A 76 12.89 2.50 -8.41
CA GLU A 76 14.09 3.11 -8.97
C GLU A 76 14.85 3.96 -7.94
N LYS A 77 14.13 4.74 -7.13
CA LYS A 77 14.75 5.71 -6.22
C LYS A 77 15.15 5.12 -4.86
N TYR A 78 14.41 4.13 -4.36
CA TYR A 78 14.52 3.69 -2.97
C TYR A 78 14.76 2.19 -2.78
N SER A 79 14.85 1.37 -3.83
CA SER A 79 15.07 -0.09 -3.71
C SER A 79 16.35 -0.48 -2.94
N THR A 80 17.37 0.38 -2.93
CA THR A 80 18.62 0.15 -2.18
C THR A 80 18.51 0.54 -0.70
N LEU A 81 17.49 1.32 -0.34
CA LEU A 81 17.27 1.83 1.01
C LEU A 81 16.12 1.08 1.70
N LEU A 82 15.07 0.73 0.97
CA LEU A 82 13.84 0.12 1.48
C LEU A 82 13.71 -1.32 1.03
N ARG A 83 13.08 -2.14 1.89
CA ARG A 83 12.58 -3.46 1.49
C ARG A 83 11.15 -3.29 0.98
N LEU A 84 11.01 -3.10 -0.33
CA LEU A 84 9.71 -2.91 -0.96
C LEU A 84 8.93 -4.23 -1.03
N ASP A 85 7.66 -4.19 -0.65
CA ASP A 85 6.76 -5.34 -0.65
C ASP A 85 5.47 -5.02 -1.41
N ASN A 86 5.29 -5.70 -2.54
CA ASN A 86 4.16 -5.50 -3.43
C ASN A 86 3.13 -6.65 -3.33
N SER A 87 3.30 -7.56 -2.36
CA SER A 87 2.52 -8.81 -2.28
C SER A 87 1.03 -8.55 -2.07
N ALA A 88 0.68 -7.52 -1.28
CA ALA A 88 -0.71 -7.12 -1.09
C ALA A 88 -1.36 -6.66 -2.40
N ARG A 89 -0.66 -5.87 -3.23
CA ARG A 89 -1.14 -5.45 -4.56
C ARG A 89 -1.35 -6.65 -5.48
N MET A 90 -0.41 -7.58 -5.52
CA MET A 90 -0.54 -8.82 -6.30
C MET A 90 -1.78 -9.63 -5.88
N ARG A 91 -2.01 -9.79 -4.57
CA ARG A 91 -3.21 -10.46 -4.04
C ARG A 91 -4.49 -9.72 -4.41
N LEU A 92 -4.51 -8.39 -4.37
CA LEU A 92 -5.69 -7.60 -4.76
C LEU A 92 -6.03 -7.78 -6.25
N ARG A 93 -5.03 -7.86 -7.14
CA ARG A 93 -5.23 -8.14 -8.59
C ARG A 93 -5.93 -9.48 -8.85
N MET A 94 -5.82 -10.43 -7.92
CA MET A 94 -6.48 -11.74 -8.02
C MET A 94 -7.95 -11.72 -7.58
N THR A 95 -8.41 -10.64 -6.91
CA THR A 95 -9.75 -10.57 -6.34
C THR A 95 -10.85 -10.35 -7.39
N GLN A 96 -12.08 -10.79 -7.08
CA GLN A 96 -13.25 -10.50 -7.91
C GLN A 96 -13.54 -9.00 -8.04
N ARG A 97 -13.19 -8.19 -7.03
CA ARG A 97 -13.33 -6.73 -7.07
C ARG A 97 -12.49 -6.12 -8.19
N TYR A 98 -11.24 -6.54 -8.31
CA TYR A 98 -10.37 -6.11 -9.42
C TYR A 98 -10.89 -6.64 -10.77
N LYS A 99 -11.29 -7.92 -10.85
CA LYS A 99 -11.86 -8.50 -12.09
C LYS A 99 -13.11 -7.76 -12.58
N ARG A 100 -13.90 -7.20 -11.66
CA ARG A 100 -15.08 -6.36 -11.95
C ARG A 100 -14.75 -4.91 -12.36
N GLY A 101 -13.47 -4.55 -12.47
CA GLY A 101 -13.07 -3.22 -12.94
C GLY A 101 -12.70 -2.23 -11.84
N LEU A 102 -12.77 -2.59 -10.56
CA LEU A 102 -12.32 -1.70 -9.49
C LEU A 102 -10.79 -1.59 -9.53
N ARG A 103 -10.27 -0.36 -9.47
CA ARG A 103 -8.82 -0.10 -9.62
C ARG A 103 -8.23 0.62 -8.43
N THR A 104 -8.99 1.48 -7.76
CA THR A 104 -8.46 2.23 -6.62
C THR A 104 -8.53 1.42 -5.33
N ILE A 105 -7.61 1.65 -4.40
CA ILE A 105 -7.63 0.99 -3.10
C ILE A 105 -8.93 1.32 -2.37
N HIS A 106 -9.36 2.58 -2.38
CA HIS A 106 -10.66 2.99 -1.85
C HIS A 106 -11.81 2.16 -2.42
N GLN A 107 -11.96 2.06 -3.75
CA GLN A 107 -13.03 1.25 -4.36
C GLN A 107 -12.93 -0.22 -3.97
N ILE A 108 -11.71 -0.76 -3.96
CA ILE A 108 -11.51 -2.19 -3.68
C ILE A 108 -11.82 -2.50 -2.22
N PHE A 109 -11.59 -1.60 -1.26
CA PHE A 109 -11.91 -1.84 0.15
C PHE A 109 -13.33 -1.42 0.52
N MET A 110 -13.85 -0.37 -0.12
CA MET A 110 -15.18 0.23 0.04
C MET A 110 -15.97 0.12 -1.28
N PRO A 111 -16.39 -1.09 -1.69
CA PRO A 111 -17.24 -1.21 -2.85
C PRO A 111 -18.62 -0.58 -2.58
N PRO A 112 -19.30 -0.05 -3.62
CA PRO A 112 -20.69 0.39 -3.51
C PRO A 112 -21.64 -0.76 -3.15
#